data_AF-A0A366MCR7-F1
#
_entry.id   AF-A0A366MCR7-F1
#
_cell.length_a   1.000
_cell.length_b   1.000
_cell.length_c   1.000
_cell.angle_alpha   90.00
_cell.angle_beta   90.00
_cell.angle_gamma   90.00
#
_symmetry.space_group_name_H-M   'P 1'
#
loop_
_entity.id
_entity.type
_entity.pdbx_description
1 polymer ?
#
loop_
_entity_poly.entity_id
_entity_poly.type
_entity_poly.pdbx_seq_one_letter_code
_entity_poly.pdbx_strand_id
1 'polypeptide(L)' 'MTLWYEYAKLRDKETLLWLLRKGMTREEIAEVVGCPVSAVRTVELRHTLRKPVIIMSEELRRKLKL' A
#
# COMPACT_ATOMS: atom_id res chain seq x y z
N MET A 1 -14.87 -11.44 -9.10
CA MET A 1 -14.29 -10.25 -8.45
C MET A 1 -14.05 -10.62 -7.00
N THR A 2 -12.79 -10.74 -6.59
CA THR A 2 -12.43 -11.01 -5.18
C THR A 2 -12.65 -9.75 -4.36
N LEU A 3 -13.30 -9.90 -3.21
CA LEU A 3 -13.79 -8.75 -2.44
C LEU A 3 -12.79 -8.45 -1.34
N TRP A 4 -12.18 -7.26 -1.36
CA TRP A 4 -11.13 -6.84 -0.43
C TRP A 4 -11.51 -7.00 1.07
N TYR A 5 -12.81 -6.97 1.41
CA TYR A 5 -13.30 -7.15 2.77
C TYR A 5 -13.21 -8.58 3.31
N GLU A 6 -12.93 -9.56 2.45
CA GLU A 6 -12.66 -10.95 2.84
C GLU A 6 -11.28 -11.09 3.50
N TYR A 7 -10.40 -10.09 3.31
CA TYR A 7 -9.04 -10.08 3.86
C TYR A 7 -8.98 -9.19 5.10
N ALA A 8 -8.87 -9.81 6.28
CA ALA A 8 -8.85 -9.09 7.56
C ALA A 8 -7.80 -7.98 7.62
N LYS A 9 -6.61 -8.20 7.04
CA LYS A 9 -5.52 -7.21 6.98
C LYS A 9 -5.80 -6.04 6.02
N LEU A 10 -6.65 -6.22 5.00
CA LEU A 10 -7.11 -5.11 4.14
C LEU A 10 -8.29 -4.36 4.76
N ARG A 11 -9.13 -5.06 5.52
CA ARG A 11 -10.26 -4.46 6.27
C ARG A 11 -9.78 -3.56 7.39
N ASP A 12 -8.67 -3.93 8.04
CA ASP A 12 -8.03 -3.09 9.04
C ASP A 12 -7.25 -1.93 8.39
N LYS A 13 -7.82 -0.73 8.56
CA LYS A 13 -7.26 0.52 8.04
C LYS A 13 -5.88 0.83 8.60
N GLU A 14 -5.59 0.51 9.87
CA GLU A 14 -4.30 0.81 10.48
C GLU A 14 -3.19 -0.09 9.94
N THR A 15 -3.48 -1.39 9.83
CA THR A 15 -2.58 -2.36 9.20
C THR A 15 -2.28 -1.98 7.75
N LEU A 16 -3.29 -1.65 6.95
CA LEU A 16 -3.11 -1.21 5.57
C LEU A 16 -2.27 0.07 5.48
N LEU A 17 -2.54 1.06 6.34
CA LEU A 17 -1.78 2.31 6.42
C LEU A 17 -0.32 2.08 6.78
N TRP A 18 -0.04 1.16 7.71
CA TRP A 18 1.31 0.82 8.12
C TRP A 18 2.10 0.18 6.98
N LEU A 19 1.48 -0.74 6.24
CA LEU A 19 2.10 -1.36 5.05
C LEU A 19 2.42 -0.32 3.98
N LEU A 20 1.48 0.59 3.69
CA LEU A 20 1.70 1.67 2.72
C LEU A 20 2.77 2.68 3.18
N ARG A 21 2.82 3.02 4.47
CA ARG A 21 3.83 3.93 5.04
C ARG A 21 5.24 3.36 5.00
N LYS A 22 5.38 2.04 4.93
CA LYS A 22 6.68 1.38 4.71
C LYS A 22 7.20 1.50 3.28
N GLY A 23 6.43 2.11 2.37
CA GLY A 23 6.78 2.23 0.97
C GLY A 23 6.62 0.93 0.18
N MET A 24 5.88 -0.04 0.72
CA MET A 24 5.61 -1.31 0.03
C MET A 24 4.75 -1.09 -1.22
N THR A 25 5.09 -1.81 -2.28
CA THR A 25 4.33 -1.88 -3.53
C THR A 25 3.05 -2.70 -3.36
N ARG A 26 2.14 -2.63 -4.33
CA ARG A 26 0.87 -3.38 -4.27
C ARG A 26 1.10 -4.88 -4.28
N GLU A 27 2.11 -5.31 -5.01
CA GLU A 27 2.54 -6.69 -5.19
C GLU A 27 3.09 -7.26 -3.87
N GLU A 28 3.96 -6.51 -3.19
CA GLU A 28 4.48 -6.90 -1.87
C GLU A 28 3.37 -6.95 -0.82
N ILE A 29 2.44 -5.98 -0.84
CA ILE A 29 1.28 -5.99 0.05
C ILE A 29 0.39 -7.20 -0.24
N ALA A 30 0.16 -7.51 -1.52
CA ALA A 30 -0.61 -8.67 -1.94
C ALA A 30 0.01 -9.98 -1.42
N GLU A 31 1.34 -10.11 -1.51
CA GLU A 31 2.09 -11.26 -1.01
C GLU A 31 2.02 -11.38 0.53
N VAL A 32 2.28 -10.30 1.27
CA VAL A 32 2.25 -10.27 2.75
C VAL A 32 0.84 -10.55 3.30
N VAL A 33 -0.19 -10.10 2.57
CA VAL A 33 -1.58 -10.28 2.96
C VAL A 33 -2.14 -11.62 2.47
N GLY A 34 -1.53 -12.24 1.47
CA GLY A 34 -2.05 -13.45 0.82
C GLY A 34 -3.33 -13.16 0.02
N CYS A 35 -3.36 -12.02 -0.68
CA CYS A 35 -4.53 -11.57 -1.44
C CYS A 35 -4.14 -11.23 -2.88
N PRO A 36 -5.10 -11.20 -3.83
CA PRO A 36 -4.82 -10.75 -5.19
C PRO A 36 -4.54 -9.25 -5.20
N VAL A 37 -3.63 -8.82 -6.08
CA VAL A 37 -3.24 -7.41 -6.27
C VAL A 37 -4.46 -6.50 -6.56
N SER A 38 -5.49 -7.04 -7.20
CA SER A 38 -6.76 -6.34 -7.45
C SER A 38 -7.48 -5.93 -6.16
N ALA A 39 -7.43 -6.75 -5.10
CA ALA A 39 -8.02 -6.43 -3.81
C ALA A 39 -7.28 -5.27 -3.13
N VAL A 40 -5.95 -5.25 -3.22
CA VAL A 40 -5.10 -4.14 -2.74
C VAL A 40 -5.45 -2.85 -3.48
N ARG A 41 -5.56 -2.91 -4.82
CA ARG A 41 -5.94 -1.76 -5.65
C ARG A 41 -7.33 -1.21 -5.27
N THR A 42 -8.31 -2.07 -5.04
CA THR A 42 -9.66 -1.65 -4.65
C THR A 42 -9.68 -0.95 -3.29
N VAL A 43 -8.95 -1.48 -2.29
CA VAL A 43 -8.93 -0.90 -0.94
C VAL A 43 -8.16 0.43 -0.92
N GLU A 44 -7.07 0.55 -1.68
CA GLU A 44 -6.31 1.79 -1.83
C GLU A 44 -7.17 2.91 -2.41
N LEU A 45 -7.95 2.63 -3.46
CA LEU A 45 -8.88 3.58 -4.08
C LEU A 45 -10.00 3.99 -3.12
N ARG A 46 -10.56 3.03 -2.36
CA ARG A 46 -11.65 3.30 -1.39
C ARG A 46 -11.20 4.12 -0.20
N HIS A 47 -10.00 3.86 0.32
CA HIS A 47 -9.54 4.52 1.53
C HIS A 47 -9.04 5.95 1.29
N THR A 48 -8.90 6.38 0.03
CA THR A 48 -8.48 7.75 -0.35
C THR A 48 -7.45 8.32 0.63
N LEU A 49 -6.41 7.53 0.91
CA LEU A 49 -5.26 8.05 1.61
C LEU A 49 -4.66 9.04 0.63
N ARG A 50 -5.00 10.33 0.77
CA ARG A 50 -4.23 11.43 0.17
C ARG A 50 -2.78 10.99 0.28
N LYS A 51 -2.13 10.73 -0.86
CA LYS A 51 -0.81 10.11 -0.93
C LYS A 51 0.00 10.58 0.27
N PRO A 52 0.49 9.71 1.17
CA PRO A 52 1.40 10.17 2.19
C PRO A 52 2.48 10.94 1.44
N VAL A 53 2.65 12.21 1.78
CA VAL A 53 3.73 13.02 1.24
C VAL A 53 5.00 12.24 1.59
N ILE A 54 5.56 11.54 0.60
CA ILE A 54 6.84 10.87 0.77
C ILE A 54 7.82 12.03 0.87
N ILE A 55 8.19 12.39 2.09
CA ILE A 55 9.36 13.24 2.33
C ILE A 55 10.54 12.36 1.94
N MET A 56 10.93 12.42 0.66
CA MET A 56 12.11 11.73 0.17
C MET A 56 13.32 12.37 0.87
N SER A 57 14.14 11.56 1.54
CA SER A 57 15.43 12.05 2.00
C SER A 57 16.29 12.39 0.79
N GLU A 58 17.16 13.39 0.93
CA GLU A 58 17.99 13.86 -0.17
C GLU A 58 18.98 12.78 -0.66
N GLU A 59 19.30 11.81 0.21
CA GLU A 59 20.07 10.61 -0.16
C GLU A 59 19.33 9.72 -1.17
N LEU A 60 18.03 9.51 -1.00
CA LEU A 60 17.24 8.69 -1.92
C LEU A 60 17.09 9.40 -3.28
N ARG A 61 16.99 10.73 -3.26
CA ARG A 61 16.93 11.58 -4.47
C ARG A 61 18.22 11.47 -5.28
N ARG A 62 19.37 11.53 -4.61
CA ARG A 62 20.70 11.36 -5.25
C ARG A 62 20.88 9.97 -5.87
N LYS A 63 20.42 8.90 -5.20
CA LYS A 63 20.53 7.53 -5.73
C LYS A 63 19.71 7.30 -7.00
N LEU A 64 18.59 8.00 -7.16
CA LEU A 64 17.68 7.85 -8.29
C LEU A 64 18.03 8.71 -9.52
N LYS A 65 19.08 9.55 -9.45
CA LYS A 65 19.53 10.44 -10.55
C LYS A 65 18.40 11.26 -11.20
N LEU A 66 17.47 11.77 -10.40
CA LEU A 66 16.48 12.76 -10.86
C LEU A 66 17.08 14.16 -10.87
#